data_AF-A0A9P6XQI4-F1
#
_entry.id   AF-A0A9P6XQI4-F1
#
_cell.length_a   1.000
_cell.length_b   1.000
_cell.length_c   1.000
_cell.angle_alpha   90.00
_cell.angle_beta   90.00
_cell.angle_gamma   90.00
#
_symmetry.space_group_name_H-M   'P 1'
#
loop_
_entity.id
_entity.type
_entity.pdbx_description
1 polymer ?
#
loop_
_entity_poly.entity_id
_entity_poly.type
_entity_poly.pdbx_seq_one_letter_code
_entity_poly.pdbx_strand_id
1 'polypeptide(L)'
;MSSNAATLTELLIRERSALLRRVQRILGSDGGAEDVIQAVWFKARGVDDSQAIDNPRAYLYRLAANLATDHGRESPRRNRLLADHYRWGPDEATCRNRRAASSGSTACRA
;
A
#
# COMPACT_ATOMS: atom_id res chain seq x y z
N MET A 1 16.72 -29.10 -4.57
CA MET A 1 15.26 -28.95 -4.47
C MET A 1 14.99 -27.46 -4.48
N SER A 2 14.15 -26.95 -5.41
CA SER A 2 13.79 -25.53 -5.39
C SER A 2 12.96 -25.28 -4.13
N SER A 3 13.28 -24.23 -3.38
CA SER A 3 12.48 -23.88 -2.21
C SER A 3 11.05 -23.52 -2.63
N ASN A 4 10.10 -23.66 -1.72
CA ASN A 4 8.73 -23.18 -1.89
C ASN A 4 8.73 -21.71 -2.28
N ALA A 5 9.57 -20.89 -1.62
CA ALA A 5 9.72 -19.48 -1.93
C ALA A 5 10.20 -19.23 -3.36
N ALA A 6 11.24 -19.93 -3.84
CA ALA A 6 11.74 -19.78 -5.21
C ALA A 6 10.67 -20.18 -6.23
N THR A 7 10.03 -21.34 -6.02
CA THR A 7 8.99 -21.88 -6.89
C THR A 7 7.78 -20.93 -7.00
N LEU A 8 7.28 -20.42 -5.87
CA LEU A 8 6.15 -19.50 -5.84
C LEU A 8 6.48 -18.15 -6.47
N THR A 9 7.69 -17.63 -6.26
CA THR A 9 8.11 -16.34 -6.81
C THR A 9 8.27 -16.41 -8.33
N GLU A 10 8.88 -17.48 -8.84
CA GLU A 10 9.00 -17.71 -10.29
C GLU A 10 7.63 -17.87 -10.95
N LEU A 11 6.74 -18.64 -10.32
CA LEU A 11 5.38 -18.81 -10.81
C LEU A 11 4.58 -17.50 -10.80
N LEU A 12 4.75 -16.66 -9.77
CA LEU A 12 4.13 -15.34 -9.70
C LEU A 12 4.59 -14.45 -10.85
N ILE A 13 5.89 -14.41 -11.15
CA ILE A 13 6.43 -13.62 -12.26
C ILE A 13 5.84 -14.11 -13.58
N ARG A 14 5.81 -15.43 -13.80
CA ARG A 14 5.28 -16.04 -15.02
C ARG A 14 3.78 -15.79 -15.21
N GLU A 15 2.99 -15.84 -14.13
CA GLU A 15 1.53 -15.70 -14.17
C GLU A 15 1.02 -14.30 -13.78
N ARG A 16 1.91 -13.31 -13.65
CA ARG A 16 1.59 -11.97 -13.13
C ARG A 16 0.36 -11.35 -13.81
N SER A 17 0.28 -11.39 -15.14
CA SER A 17 -0.84 -10.80 -15.89
C SER A 17 -2.17 -11.52 -15.68
N ALA A 18 -2.15 -12.83 -15.40
CA ALA A 18 -3.35 -13.60 -15.09
C ALA A 18 -3.80 -13.36 -13.64
N LEU A 19 -2.86 -13.31 -12.70
CA LEU A 19 -3.13 -12.97 -11.30
C LEU A 19 -3.65 -11.55 -11.15
N LEU A 20 -3.04 -10.57 -11.82
CA LEU A 20 -3.48 -9.18 -11.79
C LEU A 20 -4.94 -9.06 -12.28
N ARG A 21 -5.27 -9.65 -13.44
CA ARG A 21 -6.66 -9.68 -13.95
C ARG A 21 -7.64 -10.35 -12.99
N ARG A 22 -7.22 -11.41 -12.31
CA ARG A 22 -8.06 -12.08 -11.30
C ARG A 22 -8.31 -11.17 -10.11
N VAL A 23 -7.28 -10.53 -9.59
CA VAL A 23 -7.37 -9.62 -8.44
C VAL A 23 -8.20 -8.38 -8.80
N GLN A 24 -7.99 -7.79 -9.99
CA GLN A 24 -8.80 -6.68 -10.51
C GLN A 24 -10.29 -7.02 -10.53
N ARG A 25 -10.65 -8.26 -10.93
CA ARG A 25 -12.05 -8.70 -10.92
C ARG A 25 -12.64 -8.79 -9.51
N ILE A 26 -11.83 -9.08 -8.50
CA ILE A 26 -12.25 -9.16 -7.09
C ILE A 26 -12.41 -7.75 -6.49
N LEU A 27 -11.47 -6.84 -6.78
CA LEU A 27 -11.42 -5.51 -6.17
C LEU A 27 -12.22 -4.44 -6.93
N GLY A 28 -12.38 -4.58 -8.24
CA GLY A 28 -13.00 -3.56 -9.10
C GLY A 28 -12.15 -2.29 -9.31
N SER A 29 -10.91 -2.25 -8.83
CA SER A 29 -9.98 -1.10 -8.97
C SER A 29 -8.58 -1.55 -9.40
N ASP A 30 -7.94 -0.80 -10.29
CA ASP A 30 -6.60 -1.12 -10.79
C ASP A 30 -5.48 -0.90 -9.77
N GLY A 31 -5.50 0.21 -9.04
CA GLY A 31 -4.45 0.54 -8.05
C GLY A 31 -4.35 -0.49 -6.92
N GLY A 32 -5.49 -0.89 -6.34
CA GLY A 32 -5.51 -1.90 -5.28
C GLY A 32 -5.07 -3.29 -5.75
N ALA A 33 -5.17 -3.59 -7.05
CA ALA A 33 -4.76 -4.89 -7.57
C ALA A 33 -3.23 -5.04 -7.59
N GLU A 34 -2.50 -3.99 -7.98
CA GLU A 34 -1.04 -3.99 -7.94
C GLU A 34 -0.52 -4.10 -6.49
N ASP A 35 -1.12 -3.38 -5.54
CA ASP A 35 -0.79 -3.48 -4.11
C ASP A 35 -0.94 -4.92 -3.60
N VAL A 36 -2.01 -5.62 -4.01
CA VAL A 36 -2.22 -7.02 -3.64
C VAL A 36 -1.19 -7.93 -4.29
N ILE A 37 -0.82 -7.74 -5.56
CA ILE A 37 0.24 -8.54 -6.20
C ILE A 37 1.57 -8.37 -5.47
N GLN A 38 1.90 -7.15 -5.02
CA GLN A 38 3.07 -6.92 -4.18
C GLN A 38 2.99 -7.68 -2.85
N ALA A 39 1.83 -7.64 -2.18
CA ALA A 39 1.61 -8.40 -0.94
C ALA A 39 1.77 -9.91 -1.15
N VAL A 40 1.29 -10.45 -2.28
CA VAL A 40 1.51 -11.87 -2.64
C VAL A 40 3.00 -12.17 -2.78
N TRP A 41 3.77 -11.28 -3.42
CA TRP A 41 5.22 -11.47 -3.56
C TRP A 41 5.93 -11.53 -2.21
N PHE A 42 5.62 -10.60 -1.29
CA PHE A 42 6.20 -10.60 0.06
C PHE A 42 5.84 -11.88 0.83
N LYS A 43 4.58 -12.33 0.73
CA LYS A 43 4.14 -13.58 1.37
C LYS A 43 4.81 -14.80 0.76
N ALA A 44 4.92 -14.89 -0.57
CA ALA A 44 5.57 -15.99 -1.27
C ALA A 44 7.05 -16.13 -0.88
N ARG A 45 7.77 -15.01 -0.72
CA ARG A 45 9.17 -14.99 -0.28
C ARG A 45 9.38 -15.45 1.16
N GLY A 46 8.37 -15.32 2.01
CA GLY A 46 8.40 -15.73 3.41
C GLY A 46 7.91 -17.14 3.68
N VAL A 47 7.49 -17.89 2.66
CA VAL A 47 7.07 -19.29 2.82
C VAL A 47 8.29 -20.15 3.09
N ASP A 48 8.24 -20.91 4.18
CA ASP A 48 9.25 -21.87 4.58
C ASP A 48 9.08 -23.23 3.89
N ASP A 49 10.14 -24.03 3.92
CA ASP A 49 10.18 -25.36 3.30
C ASP A 49 9.76 -26.48 4.27
N SER A 50 9.16 -26.14 5.41
CA SER A 50 8.77 -27.10 6.45
C SER A 50 7.67 -28.07 5.98
N GLN A 51 6.78 -27.61 5.12
CA GLN A 51 5.76 -28.42 4.47
C GLN A 51 5.88 -28.34 2.95
N ALA A 52 5.86 -29.50 2.29
CA ALA A 52 5.82 -29.56 0.84
C ALA A 52 4.46 -29.01 0.32
N ILE A 53 4.52 -28.13 -0.68
CA ILE A 53 3.33 -27.63 -1.37
C ILE A 53 3.09 -28.51 -2.59
N ASP A 54 2.07 -29.38 -2.53
CA ASP A 54 1.73 -30.30 -3.62
C ASP A 54 1.36 -29.58 -4.93
N ASN A 55 0.67 -28.43 -4.82
CA ASN A 55 0.26 -27.63 -5.98
C ASN A 55 0.57 -26.13 -5.74
N PRO A 56 1.77 -25.68 -6.10
CA PRO A 56 2.21 -24.29 -5.92
C PRO A 56 1.29 -23.29 -6.63
N ARG A 57 0.74 -23.67 -7.78
CA ARG A 57 -0.17 -22.82 -8.56
C ARG A 57 -1.49 -22.61 -7.85
N ALA A 58 -2.15 -23.68 -7.42
CA ALA A 58 -3.40 -23.57 -6.68
C ALA A 58 -3.22 -22.78 -5.38
N TYR A 59 -2.10 -23.02 -4.68
CA TYR A 59 -1.72 -22.28 -3.48
C TYR A 59 -1.58 -20.77 -3.77
N LEU A 60 -0.82 -20.39 -4.80
CA LEU A 60 -0.59 -19.00 -5.16
C LEU A 60 -1.89 -18.27 -5.53
N TYR A 61 -2.78 -18.92 -6.29
CA TYR A 61 -4.07 -18.34 -6.65
C TYR A 61 -5.02 -18.19 -5.46
N ARG A 62 -4.99 -19.12 -4.50
CA ARG A 62 -5.72 -19.01 -3.24
C ARG A 62 -5.17 -17.85 -2.40
N LEU A 63 -3.86 -17.76 -2.27
CA LEU A 63 -3.18 -16.67 -1.56
C LEU A 63 -3.57 -15.30 -2.13
N ALA A 64 -3.52 -15.15 -3.46
CA ALA A 64 -3.91 -13.91 -4.13
C ALA A 64 -5.39 -13.56 -3.93
N ALA A 65 -6.30 -14.54 -4.00
CA ALA A 65 -7.72 -14.32 -3.78
C ALA A 65 -8.05 -13.92 -2.33
N ASN A 66 -7.37 -14.54 -1.36
CA ASN A 66 -7.52 -14.20 0.05
C ASN A 66 -7.04 -12.77 0.31
N LEU A 67 -5.83 -12.41 -0.14
CA LEU A 67 -5.30 -11.05 0.01
C LEU A 67 -6.16 -10.00 -0.70
N ALA A 68 -6.71 -10.32 -1.88
CA ALA A 68 -7.65 -9.43 -2.56
C ALA A 68 -8.93 -9.21 -1.74
N THR A 69 -9.48 -10.28 -1.16
CA THR A 69 -10.69 -10.18 -0.33
C THR A 69 -10.42 -9.35 0.93
N ASP A 70 -9.30 -9.60 1.60
CA ASP A 70 -8.90 -8.87 2.80
C ASP A 70 -8.62 -7.39 2.50
N HIS A 71 -7.94 -7.10 1.39
CA HIS A 71 -7.71 -5.74 0.92
C HIS A 71 -9.03 -5.01 0.64
N GLY A 72 -9.98 -5.66 -0.02
CA GLY A 72 -11.31 -5.10 -0.27
C GLY A 72 -12.10 -4.79 1.01
N ARG A 73 -11.98 -5.63 2.04
CA ARG A 73 -12.60 -5.41 3.35
C ARG A 73 -11.99 -4.24 4.12
N GLU A 74 -10.67 -4.07 4.01
CA GLU A 74 -9.93 -3.04 4.75
C GLU A 74 -9.95 -1.67 4.03
N SER A 75 -10.17 -1.66 2.71
CA SER A 75 -10.16 -0.44 1.89
C SER A 75 -11.10 0.67 2.40
N PRO A 76 -12.36 0.41 2.78
CA PRO A 76 -13.25 1.44 3.33
C PRO A 76 -12.74 2.03 4.65
N ARG A 77 -12.16 1.18 5.52
CA ARG A 77 -11.60 1.62 6.80
C ARG A 77 -10.38 2.51 6.56
N ARG A 78 -9.47 2.10 5.66
CA ARG A 78 -8.30 2.89 5.27
C ARG A 78 -8.70 4.22 4.64
N ASN A 79 -9.68 4.22 3.74
CA ASN A 79 -10.14 5.42 3.07
C ASN A 79 -10.79 6.42 4.05
N ARG A 80 -11.55 5.92 5.04
CA ARG A 80 -12.08 6.77 6.13
C ARG A 80 -10.95 7.42 6.93
N LEU A 81 -9.95 6.65 7.35
CA LEU A 81 -8.82 7.18 8.12
C LEU A 81 -7.99 8.20 7.33
N LEU A 82 -7.77 7.95 6.03
CA LEU A 82 -7.10 8.92 5.15
C LEU A 82 -7.93 10.20 5.03
N ALA A 83 -9.24 10.09 4.79
CA ALA A 83 -10.14 11.24 4.72
C ALA A 83 -10.14 12.04 6.05
N ASP A 84 -10.11 11.35 7.20
CA ASP A 84 -10.01 11.99 8.51
C ASP A 84 -8.65 12.68 8.72
N HIS A 85 -7.55 12.06 8.28
CA HIS A 85 -6.21 12.68 8.33
C HIS A 85 -6.14 13.93 7.46
N TYR A 86 -6.71 13.92 6.25
CA TYR A 86 -6.79 15.11 5.39
C TYR A 86 -7.77 16.17 5.91
N ARG A 87 -8.61 15.85 6.91
CA ARG A 87 -9.53 16.82 7.52
C ARG A 87 -8.81 17.81 8.44
N TRP A 88 -7.64 17.46 8.96
CA TRP A 88 -6.69 18.41 9.52
C TRP A 88 -5.70 18.79 8.41
N GLY A 89 -6.09 19.78 7.59
CA GLY A 89 -5.21 20.34 6.56
C GLY A 89 -3.93 20.90 7.19
N PRO A 90 -2.87 21.14 6.40
CA PRO A 90 -1.65 21.71 6.94
C PRO A 90 -2.03 23.01 7.63
N ASP A 91 -1.79 23.09 8.93
CA ASP A 91 -1.70 24.34 9.64
C ASP A 91 -0.54 25.07 8.95
N GLU A 92 -0.87 25.87 7.93
CA GLU A 92 0.06 26.84 7.38
C GLU A 92 0.40 27.74 8.55
N ALA A 93 1.48 27.41 9.24
CA ALA A 93 2.13 28.25 10.21
C ALA A 93 2.70 29.46 9.44
N THR A 94 1.83 30.36 9.01
CA THR A 94 2.19 31.70 8.56
C THR A 94 2.59 32.54 9.77
N CYS A 95 3.64 32.12 10.47
CA CYS A 95 4.30 32.90 11.53
C CYS A 95 5.66 33.44 11.07
N ARG A 96 5.83 33.75 9.78
CA ARG A 96 7.06 34.38 9.26
C ARG A 96 6.89 35.75 8.63
N ASN A 97 5.69 36.35 8.53
CA ASN A 97 5.59 37.73 8.02
C ASN A 97 4.36 38.48 8.54
N ARG A 98 4.47 39.05 9.76
CA ARG A 98 3.65 40.21 10.16
C ARG A 98 4.33 41.08 11.21
N ARG A 99 5.58 41.50 10.98
CA ARG A 99 6.17 42.73 11.56
C ARG A 99 7.14 43.38 10.56
N ALA A 100 6.62 43.68 9.37
CA ALA A 100 7.26 44.56 8.41
C ALA A 100 6.18 45.50 7.84
N ALA A 101 5.46 46.23 8.71
CA ALA A 101 4.60 47.35 8.34
C ALA A 101 4.07 48.07 9.59
N SER A 102 4.94 48.84 10.25
CA SER A 102 4.53 50.09 10.92
C SER A 102 5.80 50.85 11.30
N SER A 103 6.28 51.62 10.33
CA SER A 103 7.12 52.79 10.55
C SER A 103 6.50 53.69 11.62
N GLY A 104 7.23 53.93 12.70
CA GLY A 104 6.92 54.91 13.72
C GLY A 104 8.21 55.51 14.25
N SER A 105 8.76 56.45 13.48
CA SER A 105 9.76 57.41 13.95
C SER A 105 9.28 58.05 15.26
N THR A 106 10.09 58.04 16.32
CA THR A 106 10.54 59.23 17.08
C THR A 106 11.54 58.83 18.18
N ALA A 107 12.73 59.41 18.09
CA ALA A 107 13.70 59.75 19.15
C ALA A 107 14.31 58.65 20.05
N CYS A 108 15.58 58.33 19.75
CA CYS A 108 16.61 58.15 20.77
C CYS A 108 16.85 59.48 21.51
N ARG A 109 16.81 59.46 22.85
CA ARG A 109 17.83 60.12 23.68
C ARG A 109 17.85 59.56 25.11
N ALA A 110 19.08 59.40 25.61
CA ALA A 110 19.44 59.15 27.00
C ALA A 110 19.32 60.43 27.85
#